data_AF-J9FLF6-F1
#
_entry.id   AF-J9FLF6-F1
#
_cell.length_a   1.000
_cell.length_b   1.000
_cell.length_c   1.000
_cell.angle_alpha   90.00
_cell.angle_beta   90.00
_cell.angle_gamma   90.00
#
_symmetry.space_group_name_H-M   'P 1'
#
loop_
_entity.id
_entity.type
_entity.pdbx_description
1 polymer ?
#
loop_
_entity_poly.entity_id
_entity_poly.type
_entity_poly.pdbx_seq_one_letter_code
_entity_poly.pdbx_strand_id
1 'polypeptide(L)'
;MHITPMKPSGITLLATLRCTAACDNCCFGCNPKQGRSMTYEEMKDYVDQSLEAYPDSIKKLCLTGGECMLLGKDVDKIISYAQSKGLNTSIVSNAYWATDYDKAYRTLKRLKNKGLTSACFSTGEDHNRYVPWMNVRHAAVAAARLGIVNELRVENQLLHTEIIRKLNADEEVTELVSQYKLQLSTPYWMEYDNKGKKSRHFKMRLMDSEEKIPCNHLFQDIIINSYGEVYACCGIGVCHIPQMRLGNIHQEPIQTIYERAFEDVLKIWLYTEGPQDVLAFVKKKTGQKFNWHTRHNCDICRTIFTDKSILPILRDNVFEAASMPLLFYHCKAKTENERRTKQ
;
A
#
# COMPACT_ATOMS: atom_id res chain seq x y z
N MET A 1 9.08 14.57 -25.37
CA MET A 1 7.77 14.97 -24.82
C MET A 1 8.02 15.44 -23.39
N HIS A 2 7.64 16.67 -23.04
CA HIS A 2 7.77 17.13 -21.65
C HIS A 2 6.68 16.45 -20.82
N ILE A 3 7.07 15.69 -19.80
CA ILE A 3 6.15 14.98 -18.90
C ILE A 3 5.87 15.90 -17.72
N THR A 4 4.62 16.35 -17.56
CA THR A 4 4.21 17.10 -16.37
C THR A 4 4.01 16.12 -15.21
N PRO A 5 4.76 16.22 -14.09
CA PRO A 5 4.55 15.37 -12.93
C PRO A 5 3.14 15.54 -12.35
N MET A 6 2.50 14.44 -11.97
CA MET A 6 1.29 14.50 -11.16
C MET A 6 1.67 14.85 -9.73
N LYS A 7 1.07 15.88 -9.14
CA LYS A 7 1.31 16.28 -7.75
C LYS A 7 0.74 15.24 -6.78
N PRO A 8 1.44 14.77 -5.75
CA PRO A 8 0.93 13.79 -4.81
C PRO A 8 -0.28 14.33 -4.01
N SER A 9 -1.19 13.43 -3.66
CA SER A 9 -2.37 13.71 -2.84
C SER A 9 -2.18 13.41 -1.35
N GLY A 10 -1.13 12.68 -1.00
CA GLY A 10 -0.91 12.21 0.36
C GLY A 10 0.53 11.81 0.66
N ILE A 11 0.75 11.52 1.94
CA ILE A 11 2.01 11.00 2.48
C ILE A 11 1.69 9.66 3.12
N THR A 12 2.51 8.65 2.86
CA THR A 12 2.46 7.37 3.57
C THR A 12 3.78 7.13 4.28
N LEU A 13 3.74 7.02 5.60
CA LEU A 13 4.90 6.70 6.42
C LEU A 13 4.88 5.22 6.79
N LEU A 14 5.84 4.45 6.27
CA LEU A 14 6.21 3.15 6.84
C LEU A 14 7.04 3.42 8.10
N ALA A 15 6.34 3.84 9.15
CA ALA A 15 6.93 4.40 10.36
C ALA A 15 7.81 3.41 11.13
N THR A 16 7.65 2.11 10.88
CA THR A 16 8.48 1.07 11.48
C THR A 16 8.54 -0.16 10.59
N LEU A 17 9.66 -0.88 10.62
CA LEU A 17 9.74 -2.25 10.05
C LEU A 17 9.63 -3.33 11.14
N ARG A 18 9.44 -2.93 12.41
CA ARG A 18 9.13 -3.84 13.51
C ARG A 18 7.64 -4.15 13.50
N CYS A 19 7.28 -5.40 13.78
CA CYS A 19 5.90 -5.86 13.89
C CYS A 19 5.75 -6.80 15.09
N THR A 20 4.57 -6.89 15.68
CA THR A 20 4.24 -7.92 16.68
C THR A 20 4.04 -9.30 16.07
N ALA A 21 3.70 -9.36 14.78
CA ALA A 21 3.57 -10.57 14.00
C ALA A 21 4.86 -10.87 13.23
N ALA A 22 5.07 -12.15 12.94
CA ALA A 22 6.10 -12.60 12.02
C ALA A 22 5.44 -13.46 10.93
N CYS A 23 4.53 -12.89 10.17
CA CYS A 23 3.88 -13.59 9.04
C CYS A 23 4.95 -14.14 8.07
N ASP A 24 4.77 -15.37 7.62
CA ASP A 24 5.60 -16.03 6.62
C ASP A 24 5.69 -15.18 5.34
N ASN A 25 4.56 -14.67 4.88
CA ASN A 25 4.45 -13.88 3.66
C ASN A 25 4.29 -12.37 3.92
N CYS A 26 4.96 -11.83 4.94
CA CYS A 26 4.96 -10.37 5.14
C CYS A 26 5.60 -9.67 3.93
N CYS A 27 4.87 -8.77 3.28
CA CYS A 27 5.29 -8.10 2.06
C CYS A 27 6.42 -7.09 2.22
N PHE A 28 6.75 -6.72 3.45
CA PHE A 28 7.90 -5.88 3.80
C PHE A 28 8.94 -6.63 4.65
N GLY A 29 8.76 -7.93 4.88
CA GLY A 29 9.66 -8.74 5.72
C GLY A 29 9.70 -8.30 7.20
N CYS A 30 8.67 -7.57 7.66
CA CYS A 30 8.57 -7.06 9.02
C CYS A 30 8.44 -8.20 10.04
N ASN A 31 9.06 -8.03 11.21
CA ASN A 31 8.94 -8.99 12.33
C ASN A 31 9.37 -8.34 13.66
N PRO A 32 9.23 -9.03 14.81
CA PRO A 32 9.55 -8.44 16.12
C PRO A 32 11.03 -8.14 16.36
N LYS A 33 11.92 -8.89 15.69
CA LYS A 33 13.36 -8.94 16.00
C LYS A 33 14.22 -7.99 15.16
N GLN A 34 13.68 -7.42 14.08
CA GLN A 34 14.44 -6.56 13.19
C GLN A 34 13.64 -5.33 12.76
N GLY A 35 14.37 -4.27 12.41
CA GLY A 35 13.79 -3.05 11.83
C GLY A 35 13.99 -1.82 12.71
N ARG A 36 14.05 -0.67 12.05
CA ARG A 36 14.06 0.66 12.66
C ARG A 36 12.63 1.20 12.77
N SER A 37 12.40 2.01 13.79
CA SER A 37 11.20 2.83 13.93
C SER A 37 11.60 4.30 13.82
N MET A 38 10.76 5.11 13.18
CA MET A 38 10.88 6.56 13.18
C MET A 38 10.61 7.10 14.58
N THR A 39 11.32 8.14 14.95
CA THR A 39 10.97 9.06 16.04
C THR A 39 9.81 9.97 15.61
N TYR A 40 9.16 10.62 16.58
CA TYR A 40 8.15 11.64 16.27
C TYR A 40 8.74 12.79 15.43
N GLU A 41 9.96 13.21 15.76
CA GLU A 41 10.67 14.30 15.12
C GLU A 41 10.95 14.00 13.65
N GLU A 42 11.38 12.77 13.32
CA GLU A 42 11.55 12.32 11.93
C GLU A 42 10.21 12.28 11.18
N MET A 43 9.15 11.72 11.78
CA MET A 43 7.83 11.70 11.14
C MET A 43 7.34 13.12 10.83
N LYS A 44 7.50 14.04 11.80
CA LYS A 44 7.13 15.44 11.65
C LYS A 44 7.92 16.11 10.53
N ASP A 45 9.24 15.93 10.52
CA ASP A 45 10.14 16.50 9.52
C ASP A 45 9.78 16.04 8.10
N TYR A 46 9.55 14.73 7.91
CA TYR A 46 9.14 14.21 6.60
C TYR A 46 7.80 14.74 6.12
N VAL A 47 6.86 14.95 7.05
CA VAL A 47 5.58 15.61 6.73
C VAL A 47 5.80 17.06 6.31
N ASP A 48 6.63 17.80 7.04
CA ASP A 48 6.92 19.21 6.72
C ASP A 48 7.59 19.37 5.37
N GLN A 49 8.65 18.59 5.09
CA GLN A 49 9.32 18.61 3.79
C GLN A 49 8.36 18.28 2.63
N SER A 50 7.47 17.30 2.84
CA SER A 50 6.49 16.91 1.82
C SER A 50 5.46 18.02 1.57
N LEU A 51 4.98 18.69 2.62
CA LEU A 51 4.06 19.81 2.51
C LEU A 51 4.72 21.06 1.93
N GLU A 52 5.99 21.30 2.20
CA GLU A 52 6.75 22.38 1.57
C GLU A 52 6.89 22.17 0.06
N ALA A 53 7.18 20.94 -0.37
CA ALA A 53 7.26 20.57 -1.78
C ALA A 53 5.91 20.64 -2.51
N TYR A 54 4.80 20.29 -1.82
CA TYR A 54 3.47 20.19 -2.41
C TYR A 54 2.37 20.76 -1.51
N PRO A 55 2.37 22.09 -1.26
CA PRO A 55 1.54 22.74 -0.24
C PRO A 55 0.05 22.72 -0.57
N ASP A 56 -0.29 22.58 -1.85
CA ASP A 56 -1.62 22.76 -2.40
C ASP A 56 -2.29 21.44 -2.80
N SER A 57 -1.59 20.31 -2.79
CA SER A 57 -2.15 19.01 -3.24
C SER A 57 -2.21 17.92 -2.18
N ILE A 58 -1.34 17.95 -1.17
CA ILE A 58 -1.32 16.92 -0.10
C ILE A 58 -2.44 17.19 0.90
N LYS A 59 -3.33 16.21 1.09
CA LYS A 59 -4.51 16.32 1.97
C LYS A 59 -4.62 15.18 2.99
N LYS A 60 -3.73 14.20 2.95
CA LYS A 60 -3.79 13.03 3.82
C LYS A 60 -2.42 12.57 4.30
N LEU A 61 -2.39 12.00 5.50
CA LEU A 61 -1.27 11.27 6.07
C LEU A 61 -1.72 9.86 6.46
N CYS A 62 -1.06 8.84 5.92
CA CYS A 62 -1.24 7.45 6.30
C CYS A 62 -0.05 6.97 7.12
N LEU A 63 -0.32 6.44 8.31
CA LEU A 63 0.66 5.71 9.12
C LEU A 63 0.51 4.22 8.91
N THR A 64 1.63 3.57 8.59
CA THR A 64 1.73 2.13 8.44
C THR A 64 3.13 1.69 8.90
N GLY A 65 3.56 0.51 8.47
CA GLY A 65 4.80 -0.14 8.88
C GLY A 65 4.49 -1.57 9.30
N GLY A 66 5.49 -2.30 9.80
CA GLY A 66 5.26 -3.61 10.38
C GLY A 66 4.05 -3.60 11.30
N GLU A 67 4.08 -2.75 12.33
CA GLU A 67 2.90 -2.35 13.09
C GLU A 67 3.09 -0.94 13.68
N CYS A 68 2.40 0.06 13.16
CA CYS A 68 2.56 1.46 13.57
C CYS A 68 2.13 1.72 15.03
N MET A 69 1.21 0.94 15.57
CA MET A 69 0.72 1.11 16.94
C MET A 69 1.77 0.72 18.00
N LEU A 70 2.90 0.11 17.60
CA LEU A 70 4.06 -0.08 18.47
C LEU A 70 4.73 1.25 18.87
N LEU A 71 4.54 2.32 18.11
CA LEU A 71 5.11 3.65 18.41
C LEU A 71 4.36 4.37 19.56
N GLY A 72 3.26 3.81 20.06
CA GLY A 72 2.57 4.30 21.25
C GLY A 72 2.17 5.78 21.15
N LYS A 73 2.65 6.61 22.09
CA LYS A 73 2.28 8.04 22.16
C LYS A 73 2.72 8.84 20.94
N ASP A 74 3.72 8.39 20.18
CA ASP A 74 4.16 9.12 18.99
C ASP A 74 3.13 9.00 17.86
N VAL A 75 2.31 7.94 17.83
CA VAL A 75 1.13 7.84 16.95
C VAL A 75 0.11 8.94 17.28
N ASP A 76 -0.18 9.13 18.57
CA ASP A 76 -1.11 10.19 19.01
C ASP A 76 -0.58 11.58 18.63
N LYS A 77 0.74 11.82 18.81
CA LYS A 77 1.38 13.10 18.48
C LYS A 77 1.34 13.40 16.98
N ILE A 78 1.71 12.44 16.14
CA ILE A 78 1.79 12.67 14.69
C ILE A 78 0.40 12.81 14.06
N ILE A 79 -0.61 12.09 14.57
CA ILE A 79 -2.00 12.29 14.14
C ILE A 79 -2.48 13.70 14.52
N SER A 80 -2.22 14.13 15.76
CA SER A 80 -2.57 15.48 16.21
C SER A 80 -1.86 16.56 15.37
N TYR A 81 -0.59 16.31 15.03
CA TYR A 81 0.20 17.20 14.21
C TYR A 81 -0.38 17.32 12.79
N ALA A 82 -0.65 16.20 12.14
CA ALA A 82 -1.21 16.17 10.80
C ALA A 82 -2.60 16.82 10.75
N GLN A 83 -3.45 16.60 11.76
CA GLN A 83 -4.71 17.31 11.94
C GLN A 83 -4.49 18.83 12.01
N SER A 84 -3.48 19.30 12.76
CA SER A 84 -3.15 20.75 12.86
C SER A 84 -2.68 21.36 11.53
N LYS A 85 -2.20 20.52 10.60
CA LYS A 85 -1.85 20.88 9.22
C LYS A 85 -3.03 20.74 8.23
N GLY A 86 -4.22 20.40 8.73
CA GLY A 86 -5.41 20.20 7.90
C GLY A 86 -5.44 18.87 7.13
N LEU A 87 -4.60 17.90 7.50
CA LEU A 87 -4.56 16.60 6.84
C LEU A 87 -5.55 15.62 7.45
N ASN A 88 -6.21 14.85 6.58
CA ASN A 88 -6.93 13.65 6.99
C ASN A 88 -5.95 12.56 7.37
N THR A 89 -6.12 11.93 8.52
CA THR A 89 -5.17 10.90 8.98
C THR A 89 -5.76 9.50 8.92
N SER A 90 -4.92 8.53 8.55
CA SER A 90 -5.29 7.12 8.49
C SER A 90 -4.22 6.22 9.10
N ILE A 91 -4.62 5.05 9.60
CA ILE A 91 -3.69 3.99 10.00
C ILE A 91 -3.94 2.70 9.22
N VAL A 92 -2.88 1.95 8.94
CA VAL A 92 -2.94 0.52 8.56
C VAL A 92 -2.32 -0.27 9.70
N SER A 93 -3.11 -1.18 10.30
CA SER A 93 -2.75 -1.85 11.55
C SER A 93 -3.13 -3.33 11.49
N ASN A 94 -2.27 -4.16 12.06
CA ASN A 94 -2.44 -5.59 12.31
C ASN A 94 -3.38 -5.87 13.50
N ALA A 95 -3.71 -4.82 14.27
CA ALA A 95 -4.68 -4.77 15.36
C ALA A 95 -4.32 -5.57 16.62
N TYR A 96 -3.05 -5.92 16.85
CA TYR A 96 -2.62 -6.68 18.03
C TYR A 96 -3.09 -6.09 19.36
N TRP A 97 -3.23 -4.76 19.44
CA TRP A 97 -3.61 -4.02 20.65
C TRP A 97 -5.09 -4.21 21.02
N ALA A 98 -5.96 -4.61 20.09
CA ALA A 98 -7.41 -4.72 20.26
C ALA A 98 -7.83 -6.06 20.89
N THR A 99 -7.21 -6.44 22.01
CA THR A 99 -7.41 -7.75 22.68
C THR A 99 -8.85 -8.01 23.13
N ASP A 100 -9.63 -6.95 23.33
CA ASP A 100 -11.03 -6.95 23.69
C ASP A 100 -11.71 -5.70 23.09
N TYR A 101 -13.04 -5.72 23.01
CA TYR A 101 -13.80 -4.63 22.41
C TYR A 101 -13.62 -3.29 23.15
N ASP A 102 -13.61 -3.27 24.49
CA ASP A 102 -13.52 -2.03 25.26
C ASP A 102 -12.16 -1.35 25.11
N LYS A 103 -11.09 -2.13 25.05
CA LYS A 103 -9.75 -1.64 24.73
C LYS A 103 -9.67 -1.16 23.29
N ALA A 104 -10.30 -1.86 22.35
CA ALA A 104 -10.36 -1.45 20.96
C ALA A 104 -11.04 -0.07 20.82
N TYR A 105 -12.23 0.04 21.42
CA TYR A 105 -13.05 1.24 21.43
C TYR A 105 -12.35 2.42 22.12
N ARG A 106 -11.77 2.23 23.32
CA ARG A 106 -11.06 3.31 24.02
C ARG A 106 -9.85 3.82 23.23
N THR A 107 -9.10 2.92 22.59
CA THR A 107 -7.94 3.29 21.78
C THR A 107 -8.35 4.08 20.55
N LEU A 108 -9.34 3.59 19.78
CA LEU A 108 -9.81 4.28 18.58
C LEU A 108 -10.53 5.59 18.90
N LYS A 109 -11.29 5.65 20.00
CA LYS A 109 -11.91 6.89 20.47
C LYS A 109 -10.84 7.94 20.81
N ARG A 110 -9.76 7.53 21.48
CA ARG A 110 -8.61 8.40 21.75
C ARG A 110 -8.01 8.93 20.44
N LEU A 111 -7.72 8.05 19.49
CA LEU A 111 -7.13 8.44 18.20
C LEU A 111 -8.08 9.32 17.37
N LYS A 112 -9.38 9.01 17.34
CA LYS A 112 -10.40 9.85 16.69
C LYS A 112 -10.41 11.25 17.28
N ASN A 113 -10.36 11.39 18.60
CA ASN A 113 -10.28 12.69 19.26
C ASN A 113 -8.99 13.46 18.96
N LYS A 114 -7.93 12.78 18.50
CA LYS A 114 -6.70 13.40 18.02
C LYS A 114 -6.72 13.76 16.54
N GLY A 115 -7.67 13.21 15.78
CA GLY A 115 -7.79 13.47 14.34
C GLY A 115 -7.79 12.26 13.43
N LEU A 116 -7.88 11.03 13.96
CA LEU A 116 -7.98 9.84 13.12
C LEU A 116 -9.29 9.84 12.34
N THR A 117 -9.19 9.82 11.00
CA THR A 117 -10.34 9.85 10.09
C THR A 117 -10.66 8.48 9.49
N SER A 118 -9.64 7.66 9.25
CA SER A 118 -9.83 6.32 8.72
C SER A 118 -8.86 5.27 9.26
N ALA A 119 -9.22 4.00 9.17
CA ALA A 119 -8.38 2.88 9.60
C ALA A 119 -8.57 1.65 8.71
N CYS A 120 -7.47 0.98 8.39
CA CYS A 120 -7.47 -0.30 7.71
C CYS A 120 -6.91 -1.37 8.64
N PHE A 121 -7.64 -2.48 8.79
CA PHE A 121 -7.22 -3.62 9.59
C PHE A 121 -7.00 -4.84 8.69
N SER A 122 -5.79 -5.40 8.73
CA SER A 122 -5.41 -6.56 7.90
C SER A 122 -5.41 -7.85 8.71
N THR A 123 -5.91 -8.92 8.11
CA THR A 123 -5.90 -10.27 8.69
C THR A 123 -5.81 -11.35 7.61
N GLY A 124 -5.58 -12.58 8.03
CA GLY A 124 -5.35 -13.72 7.15
C GLY A 124 -4.96 -14.95 7.96
N GLU A 125 -4.87 -16.10 7.31
CA GLU A 125 -4.57 -17.37 7.99
C GLU A 125 -3.21 -17.36 8.70
N ASP A 126 -2.19 -16.78 8.05
CA ASP A 126 -0.85 -16.68 8.63
C ASP A 126 -0.75 -15.56 9.67
N HIS A 127 -1.44 -14.44 9.45
CA HIS A 127 -1.59 -13.39 10.46
C HIS A 127 -2.24 -13.90 11.75
N ASN A 128 -3.29 -14.72 11.63
CA ASN A 128 -4.05 -15.27 12.75
C ASN A 128 -3.20 -16.13 13.72
N ARG A 129 -2.05 -16.62 13.27
CA ARG A 129 -1.08 -17.34 14.13
C ARG A 129 -0.39 -16.44 15.15
N TYR A 130 -0.38 -15.13 14.90
CA TYR A 130 0.29 -14.13 15.73
C TYR A 130 -0.69 -13.17 16.39
N VAL A 131 -1.71 -12.74 15.64
CA VAL A 131 -2.75 -11.84 16.13
C VAL A 131 -4.10 -12.47 15.82
N PRO A 132 -4.85 -12.92 16.84
CA PRO A 132 -6.13 -13.58 16.64
C PRO A 132 -7.11 -12.72 15.85
N TRP A 133 -7.91 -13.36 14.98
CA TRP A 133 -9.01 -12.74 14.23
C TRP A 133 -9.89 -11.85 15.12
N MET A 134 -10.18 -12.30 16.35
CA MET A 134 -10.99 -11.54 17.29
C MET A 134 -10.44 -10.14 17.56
N ASN A 135 -9.11 -9.96 17.59
CA ASN A 135 -8.53 -8.63 17.79
C ASN A 135 -8.86 -7.70 16.61
N VAL A 136 -8.71 -8.22 15.39
CA VAL A 136 -8.99 -7.49 14.16
C VAL A 136 -10.48 -7.15 14.07
N ARG A 137 -11.35 -8.12 14.41
CA ARG A 137 -12.80 -7.92 14.53
C ARG A 137 -13.13 -6.81 15.53
N HIS A 138 -12.58 -6.84 16.75
CA HIS A 138 -12.80 -5.80 17.76
C HIS A 138 -12.43 -4.41 17.23
N ALA A 139 -11.28 -4.29 16.56
CA ALA A 139 -10.83 -3.03 15.98
C ALA A 139 -11.77 -2.52 14.87
N ALA A 140 -12.16 -3.38 13.92
CA ALA A 140 -13.06 -3.04 12.82
C ALA A 140 -14.44 -2.61 13.32
N VAL A 141 -15.05 -3.40 14.21
CA VAL A 141 -16.36 -3.10 14.81
C VAL A 141 -16.32 -1.81 15.62
N ALA A 142 -15.29 -1.61 16.44
CA ALA A 142 -15.14 -0.39 17.23
C ALA A 142 -14.96 0.85 16.33
N ALA A 143 -14.17 0.75 15.26
CA ALA A 143 -13.99 1.82 14.28
C ALA A 143 -15.33 2.20 13.62
N ALA A 144 -16.08 1.20 13.14
CA ALA A 144 -17.38 1.40 12.51
C ALA A 144 -18.40 2.06 13.45
N ARG A 145 -18.48 1.60 14.71
CA ARG A 145 -19.36 2.19 15.74
C ARG A 145 -18.95 3.61 16.15
N LEU A 146 -17.65 3.93 16.06
CA LEU A 146 -17.14 5.28 16.27
C LEU A 146 -17.33 6.18 15.04
N GLY A 147 -17.83 5.68 13.91
CA GLY A 147 -17.95 6.45 12.66
C GLY A 147 -16.61 6.83 12.06
N ILE A 148 -15.57 6.01 12.28
CA ILE A 148 -14.28 6.11 11.58
C ILE A 148 -14.44 5.36 10.25
N VAL A 149 -14.06 5.97 9.13
CA VAL A 149 -14.08 5.27 7.83
C VAL A 149 -13.12 4.09 7.91
N ASN A 150 -13.59 2.87 7.68
CA ASN A 150 -12.74 1.71 7.91
C ASN A 150 -12.89 0.60 6.89
N GLU A 151 -11.79 -0.13 6.72
CA GLU A 151 -11.66 -1.27 5.85
C GLU A 151 -11.10 -2.46 6.62
N LEU A 152 -11.74 -3.61 6.47
CA LEU A 152 -11.23 -4.90 6.89
C LEU A 152 -10.71 -5.64 5.67
N ARG A 153 -9.39 -5.89 5.64
CA ARG A 153 -8.72 -6.63 4.57
C ARG A 153 -8.46 -8.05 5.04
N VAL A 154 -9.10 -9.02 4.40
CA VAL A 154 -8.87 -10.45 4.67
C VAL A 154 -8.07 -11.04 3.53
N GLU A 155 -6.84 -11.48 3.81
CA GLU A 155 -6.01 -12.20 2.86
C GLU A 155 -6.78 -13.38 2.27
N ASN A 156 -7.03 -13.32 0.97
CA ASN A 156 -7.66 -14.40 0.26
C ASN A 156 -6.60 -15.37 -0.26
N GLN A 157 -6.88 -16.66 -0.09
CA GLN A 157 -6.15 -17.77 -0.70
C GLN A 157 -7.12 -18.50 -1.62
N LEU A 158 -6.63 -19.24 -2.64
CA LEU A 158 -7.50 -19.92 -3.62
C LEU A 158 -8.55 -20.87 -3.00
N LEU A 159 -8.39 -21.25 -1.73
CA LEU A 159 -9.32 -22.08 -0.97
C LEU A 159 -9.91 -21.26 0.18
N HIS A 160 -11.19 -21.53 0.52
CA HIS A 160 -11.85 -20.93 1.68
C HIS A 160 -11.05 -21.19 2.97
N THR A 161 -10.55 -20.11 3.57
CA THR A 161 -9.81 -20.14 4.83
C THR A 161 -10.75 -20.20 6.03
N GLU A 162 -10.22 -20.62 7.19
CA GLU A 162 -11.00 -20.61 8.44
C GLU A 162 -11.43 -19.19 8.81
N ILE A 163 -10.58 -18.20 8.52
CA ILE A 163 -10.85 -16.79 8.75
C ILE A 163 -12.06 -16.30 7.93
N ILE A 164 -12.17 -16.67 6.66
CA ILE A 164 -13.33 -16.30 5.84
C ILE A 164 -14.61 -16.92 6.41
N ARG A 165 -14.56 -18.17 6.89
CA ARG A 165 -15.73 -18.80 7.54
C ARG A 165 -16.13 -18.06 8.81
N LYS A 166 -15.16 -17.70 9.66
CA LYS A 166 -15.40 -16.93 10.88
C LYS A 166 -15.99 -15.57 10.59
N LEU A 167 -15.49 -14.88 9.57
CA LEU A 167 -16.04 -13.59 9.12
C LEU A 167 -17.50 -13.74 8.69
N ASN A 168 -17.80 -14.71 7.82
CA ASN A 168 -19.16 -14.92 7.30
C ASN A 168 -20.16 -15.36 8.38
N ALA A 169 -19.68 -15.97 9.47
CA ALA A 169 -20.48 -16.35 10.62
C ALA A 169 -20.65 -15.21 11.65
N ASP A 170 -19.97 -14.08 11.47
CA ASP A 170 -20.03 -12.96 12.40
C ASP A 170 -21.14 -11.99 11.98
N GLU A 171 -22.31 -12.13 12.63
CA GLU A 171 -23.51 -11.36 12.32
C GLU A 171 -23.28 -9.85 12.42
N GLU A 172 -22.53 -9.40 13.44
CA GLU A 172 -22.26 -7.98 13.65
C GLU A 172 -21.36 -7.40 12.55
N VAL A 173 -20.30 -8.11 12.16
CA VAL A 173 -19.45 -7.68 11.03
C VAL A 173 -20.28 -7.61 9.75
N THR A 174 -21.09 -8.63 9.49
CA THR A 174 -21.94 -8.72 8.28
C THR A 174 -22.98 -7.59 8.25
N GLU A 175 -23.58 -7.26 9.39
CA GLU A 175 -24.50 -6.13 9.53
C GLU A 175 -23.81 -4.79 9.26
N LEU A 176 -22.60 -4.57 9.80
CA LEU A 176 -21.86 -3.33 9.55
C LEU A 176 -21.46 -3.17 8.08
N VAL A 177 -21.14 -4.28 7.41
CA VAL A 177 -20.86 -4.30 5.97
C VAL A 177 -22.12 -3.95 5.18
N SER A 178 -23.27 -4.55 5.49
CA SER A 178 -24.53 -4.26 4.79
C SER A 178 -25.02 -2.82 4.99
N GLN A 179 -24.67 -2.21 6.13
CA GLN A 179 -24.94 -0.80 6.43
C GLN A 179 -23.89 0.16 5.85
N TYR A 180 -22.91 -0.33 5.07
CA TYR A 180 -21.80 0.47 4.52
C TYR A 180 -20.94 1.18 5.59
N LYS A 181 -20.97 0.71 6.84
CA LYS A 181 -20.16 1.23 7.97
C LYS A 181 -18.78 0.58 8.07
N LEU A 182 -18.60 -0.56 7.40
CA LEU A 182 -17.35 -1.30 7.31
C LEU A 182 -17.17 -1.76 5.86
N GLN A 183 -16.06 -1.37 5.23
CA GLN A 183 -15.69 -1.92 3.93
C GLN A 183 -14.98 -3.26 4.10
N LEU A 184 -15.37 -4.26 3.32
CA LEU A 184 -14.71 -5.56 3.31
C LEU A 184 -13.99 -5.75 1.98
N SER A 185 -12.70 -6.08 2.01
CA SER A 185 -11.96 -6.49 0.84
C SER A 185 -11.21 -7.80 1.09
N THR A 186 -11.15 -8.63 0.04
CA THR A 186 -10.50 -9.95 0.09
C THR A 186 -9.41 -10.06 -0.98
N PRO A 187 -8.31 -9.30 -0.87
CA PRO A 187 -7.25 -9.30 -1.88
C PRO A 187 -6.52 -10.64 -1.91
N TYR A 188 -6.14 -11.10 -3.11
CA TYR A 188 -5.27 -12.26 -3.26
C TYR A 188 -3.90 -11.98 -2.64
N TRP A 189 -3.51 -12.79 -1.65
CA TRP A 189 -2.21 -12.61 -1.00
C TRP A 189 -1.08 -13.28 -1.78
N MET A 190 0.07 -12.62 -1.81
CA MET A 190 1.27 -13.07 -2.51
C MET A 190 2.21 -13.84 -1.58
N GLU A 191 3.02 -14.72 -2.17
CA GLU A 191 4.10 -15.38 -1.47
C GLU A 191 5.40 -14.57 -1.55
N TYR A 192 6.08 -14.48 -0.41
CA TYR A 192 7.36 -13.81 -0.25
C TYR A 192 8.34 -14.74 0.46
N ASP A 193 9.49 -15.00 -0.18
CA ASP A 193 10.57 -15.77 0.44
C ASP A 193 11.34 -14.90 1.44
N ASN A 194 10.73 -14.75 2.62
CA ASN A 194 11.36 -14.10 3.75
C ASN A 194 12.37 -15.08 4.39
N LYS A 195 13.66 -14.70 4.42
CA LYS A 195 14.77 -15.54 4.92
C LYS A 195 14.38 -16.34 6.16
N GLY A 196 14.52 -17.67 6.08
CA GLY A 196 14.29 -18.61 7.19
C GLY A 196 12.85 -19.12 7.33
N LYS A 197 11.95 -18.76 6.42
CA LYS A 197 10.57 -19.25 6.40
C LYS A 197 10.29 -20.01 5.11
N LYS A 198 9.59 -21.14 5.21
CA LYS A 198 9.19 -21.90 4.03
C LYS A 198 8.10 -21.13 3.30
N SER A 199 8.18 -21.01 1.97
CA SER A 199 7.04 -20.56 1.17
C SER A 199 5.87 -21.52 1.39
N ARG A 200 4.63 -21.02 1.25
CA ARG A 200 3.47 -21.91 1.30
C ARG A 200 3.59 -22.92 0.15
N HIS A 201 3.20 -24.17 0.39
CA HIS A 201 3.41 -25.28 -0.54
C HIS A 201 2.51 -25.25 -1.80
N PHE A 202 1.80 -24.14 -2.06
CA PHE A 202 0.85 -24.05 -3.16
C PHE A 202 1.48 -23.37 -4.38
N LYS A 203 1.76 -24.16 -5.42
CA LYS A 203 2.01 -23.61 -6.75
C LYS A 203 0.71 -22.98 -7.25
N MET A 204 0.60 -21.65 -7.25
CA MET A 204 -0.59 -20.94 -7.80
C MET A 204 -0.57 -20.96 -9.36
N ARG A 205 -1.21 -20.06 -10.13
CA ARG A 205 -1.71 -20.05 -11.57
C ARG A 205 -1.95 -18.59 -12.04
N LEU A 206 -1.16 -17.97 -12.92
CA LEU A 206 -1.30 -16.61 -13.50
C LEU A 206 -2.35 -16.97 -14.50
N MET A 207 -3.53 -16.46 -14.23
CA MET A 207 -4.58 -16.60 -15.19
C MET A 207 -4.32 -15.52 -16.22
N ASP A 208 -4.21 -15.93 -17.48
CA ASP A 208 -4.30 -14.99 -18.59
C ASP A 208 -5.64 -14.27 -18.43
N SER A 209 -5.57 -12.97 -18.16
CA SER A 209 -6.72 -12.11 -17.97
C SER A 209 -6.73 -11.18 -19.16
N GLU A 210 -7.80 -11.23 -19.95
CA GLU A 210 -8.02 -10.24 -21.00
C GLU A 210 -8.30 -8.85 -20.40
N GLU A 211 -8.73 -8.81 -19.15
CA GLU A 211 -8.97 -7.57 -18.42
C GLU A 211 -7.64 -6.88 -18.05
N LYS A 212 -7.48 -5.66 -18.55
CA LYS A 212 -6.34 -4.78 -18.29
C LYS A 212 -6.76 -3.74 -17.26
N ILE A 213 -6.12 -3.78 -16.08
CA ILE A 213 -6.52 -2.94 -14.95
C ILE A 213 -5.38 -1.97 -14.60
N PRO A 214 -5.56 -0.65 -14.83
CA PRO A 214 -4.58 0.36 -14.47
C PRO A 214 -4.23 0.37 -12.98
N CYS A 215 -2.98 0.71 -12.64
CA CYS A 215 -2.57 0.89 -11.26
C CYS A 215 -2.92 2.29 -10.76
N ASN A 216 -4.02 2.40 -10.01
CA ASN A 216 -4.45 3.69 -9.45
C ASN A 216 -3.66 4.15 -8.21
N HIS A 217 -2.66 3.38 -7.75
CA HIS A 217 -1.85 3.69 -6.56
C HIS A 217 -0.53 4.38 -6.88
N LEU A 218 0.01 4.16 -8.09
CA LEU A 218 1.18 4.90 -8.57
C LEU A 218 0.85 6.40 -8.64
N PHE A 219 1.84 7.23 -8.27
CA PHE A 219 1.73 8.69 -8.27
C PHE A 219 0.66 9.28 -7.34
N GLN A 220 0.10 8.50 -6.40
CA GLN A 220 -0.88 9.01 -5.43
C GLN A 220 -0.21 9.66 -4.23
N ASP A 221 0.78 8.99 -3.65
CA ASP A 221 1.34 9.34 -2.34
C ASP A 221 2.88 9.41 -2.42
N ILE A 222 3.48 10.24 -1.57
CA ILE A 222 4.90 10.14 -1.24
C ILE A 222 5.04 9.07 -0.15
N ILE A 223 5.72 7.95 -0.45
CA ILE A 223 5.89 6.85 0.49
C ILE A 223 7.31 6.85 1.07
N ILE A 224 7.45 6.99 2.39
CA ILE A 224 8.74 7.11 3.07
C ILE A 224 8.86 6.04 4.15
N ASN A 225 9.97 5.29 4.17
CA ASN A 225 10.23 4.29 5.22
C ASN A 225 11.10 4.82 6.36
N SER A 226 11.24 4.03 7.43
CA SER A 226 11.98 4.43 8.64
C SER A 226 13.48 4.63 8.46
N TYR A 227 14.04 4.37 7.28
CA TYR A 227 15.42 4.71 6.90
C TYR A 227 15.52 5.92 5.96
N GLY A 228 14.39 6.58 5.67
CA GLY A 228 14.32 7.71 4.75
C GLY A 228 14.25 7.31 3.27
N GLU A 229 14.20 6.02 2.93
CA GLU A 229 14.02 5.61 1.53
C GLU A 229 12.60 5.98 1.06
N VAL A 230 12.52 6.51 -0.15
CA VAL A 230 11.27 6.91 -0.80
C VAL A 230 10.91 5.89 -1.89
N TYR A 231 9.68 5.40 -1.89
CA TYR A 231 9.16 4.48 -2.91
C TYR A 231 8.17 5.14 -3.87
N ALA A 232 8.09 4.63 -5.09
CA ALA A 232 7.14 5.13 -6.11
C ALA A 232 5.68 4.72 -5.88
N CYS A 233 5.43 3.68 -5.08
CA CYS A 233 4.09 3.14 -4.82
C CYS A 233 4.04 2.45 -3.45
N CYS A 234 2.85 2.37 -2.86
CA CYS A 234 2.58 1.61 -1.62
C CYS A 234 2.30 0.11 -1.88
N GLY A 235 2.57 -0.36 -3.10
CA GLY A 235 2.22 -1.71 -3.55
C GLY A 235 2.80 -2.81 -2.66
N ILE A 236 2.04 -3.90 -2.52
CA ILE A 236 2.44 -5.05 -1.70
C ILE A 236 3.71 -5.65 -2.33
N GLY A 237 4.81 -5.67 -1.57
CA GLY A 237 6.10 -6.19 -2.02
C GLY A 237 6.99 -5.19 -2.78
N VAL A 238 6.64 -3.90 -2.80
CA VAL A 238 7.41 -2.85 -3.50
C VAL A 238 8.88 -2.79 -3.07
N CYS A 239 9.19 -3.11 -1.81
CA CYS A 239 10.56 -3.12 -1.30
C CYS A 239 11.47 -4.17 -1.97
N HIS A 240 10.89 -5.18 -2.64
CA HIS A 240 11.60 -6.19 -3.41
C HIS A 240 11.87 -5.77 -4.86
N ILE A 241 11.44 -4.57 -5.28
CA ILE A 241 11.63 -4.04 -6.63
C ILE A 241 12.62 -2.87 -6.56
N PRO A 242 13.91 -3.05 -6.88
CA PRO A 242 14.91 -1.98 -6.79
C PRO A 242 14.52 -0.72 -7.60
N GLN A 243 13.89 -0.91 -8.76
CA GLN A 243 13.45 0.16 -9.66
C GLN A 243 12.31 1.01 -9.08
N MET A 244 11.66 0.56 -8.00
CA MET A 244 10.63 1.32 -7.28
C MET A 244 11.20 2.14 -6.12
N ARG A 245 12.50 2.01 -5.80
CA ARG A 245 13.21 2.88 -4.86
C ARG A 245 13.67 4.12 -5.59
N LEU A 246 13.11 5.26 -5.20
CA LEU A 246 13.34 6.52 -5.90
C LEU A 246 14.56 7.26 -5.36
N GLY A 247 14.85 7.17 -4.07
CA GLY A 247 15.96 7.90 -3.44
C GLY A 247 15.83 7.90 -1.92
N ASN A 248 16.58 8.77 -1.25
CA ASN A 248 16.54 8.92 0.21
C ASN A 248 16.39 10.39 0.60
N ILE A 249 15.38 10.72 1.43
CA ILE A 249 15.05 12.09 1.86
C ILE A 249 16.18 12.77 2.65
N HIS A 250 17.12 12.00 3.20
CA HIS A 250 18.30 12.55 3.88
C HIS A 250 19.40 13.01 2.92
N GLN A 251 19.27 12.72 1.62
CA GLN A 251 20.32 12.96 0.62
C GLN A 251 19.90 13.98 -0.44
N GLU A 252 18.60 14.02 -0.78
CA GLU A 252 18.08 14.87 -1.86
C GLU A 252 16.71 15.46 -1.46
N PRO A 253 16.30 16.60 -2.02
CA PRO A 253 14.97 17.17 -1.79
C PRO A 253 13.85 16.20 -2.17
N ILE A 254 12.79 16.12 -1.35
CA ILE A 254 11.70 15.17 -1.55
C ILE A 254 10.98 15.35 -2.89
N GLN A 255 10.89 16.58 -3.39
CA GLN A 255 10.32 16.87 -4.71
C GLN A 255 11.10 16.17 -5.82
N THR A 256 12.43 16.34 -5.84
CA THR A 256 13.33 15.70 -6.81
C THR A 256 13.21 14.18 -6.78
N ILE A 257 13.16 13.60 -5.58
CA ILE A 257 13.03 12.15 -5.42
C ILE A 257 11.69 11.66 -5.96
N TYR A 258 10.58 12.32 -5.62
CA TYR A 258 9.25 11.93 -6.07
C TYR A 258 9.11 12.07 -7.60
N GLU A 259 9.59 13.18 -8.18
CA GLU A 259 9.43 13.45 -9.61
C GLU A 259 10.24 12.49 -10.50
N ARG A 260 11.29 11.86 -9.96
CA ARG A 260 12.04 10.77 -10.62
C ARG A 260 11.16 9.60 -11.04
N ALA A 261 10.01 9.40 -10.39
CA ALA A 261 9.06 8.35 -10.76
C ALA A 261 8.49 8.54 -12.18
N PHE A 262 8.43 9.78 -12.68
CA PHE A 262 7.88 10.11 -14.00
C PHE A 262 8.90 10.02 -15.13
N GLU A 263 10.19 9.85 -14.80
CA GLU A 263 11.26 9.59 -15.77
C GLU A 263 11.28 8.13 -16.26
N ASP A 264 10.46 7.26 -15.63
CA ASP A 264 10.33 5.86 -16.00
C ASP A 264 9.01 5.61 -16.72
N VAL A 265 9.09 5.45 -18.05
CA VAL A 265 7.92 5.16 -18.91
C VAL A 265 7.19 3.88 -18.50
N LEU A 266 7.87 2.89 -17.91
CA LEU A 266 7.23 1.68 -17.46
C LEU A 266 6.32 1.96 -16.25
N LYS A 267 6.70 2.87 -15.35
CA LYS A 267 5.81 3.31 -14.25
C LYS A 267 4.59 4.05 -14.80
N ILE A 268 4.78 4.88 -15.82
CA ILE A 268 3.66 5.56 -16.51
C ILE A 268 2.73 4.54 -17.14
N TRP A 269 3.26 3.53 -17.83
CA TRP A 269 2.47 2.46 -18.45
C TRP A 269 1.67 1.65 -17.43
N LEU A 270 2.30 1.29 -16.31
CA LEU A 270 1.63 0.62 -15.19
C LEU A 270 0.48 1.47 -14.63
N TYR A 271 0.63 2.79 -14.56
CA TYR A 271 -0.41 3.69 -14.12
C TYR A 271 -1.55 3.86 -15.14
N THR A 272 -1.24 3.91 -16.45
CA THR A 272 -2.26 4.18 -17.47
C THR A 272 -3.05 2.96 -17.89
N GLU A 273 -2.36 1.84 -18.16
CA GLU A 273 -2.92 0.63 -18.77
C GLU A 273 -2.79 -0.61 -17.86
N GLY A 274 -1.90 -0.57 -16.88
CA GLY A 274 -1.72 -1.66 -15.92
C GLY A 274 -0.66 -2.70 -16.31
N PRO A 275 -0.26 -3.56 -15.35
CA PRO A 275 0.78 -4.56 -15.57
C PRO A 275 0.38 -5.67 -16.55
N GLN A 276 -0.92 -5.99 -16.68
CA GLN A 276 -1.41 -6.97 -17.64
C GLN A 276 -1.12 -6.54 -19.09
N ASP A 277 -1.29 -5.25 -19.39
CA ASP A 277 -1.04 -4.71 -20.73
C ASP A 277 0.44 -4.82 -21.12
N VAL A 278 1.34 -4.52 -20.18
CA VAL A 278 2.79 -4.72 -20.36
C VAL A 278 3.11 -6.18 -20.73
N LEU A 279 2.55 -7.15 -20.00
CA LEU A 279 2.77 -8.57 -20.30
C LEU A 279 2.15 -8.99 -21.64
N ALA A 280 0.97 -8.47 -21.99
CA ALA A 280 0.35 -8.74 -23.28
C ALA A 280 1.23 -8.25 -24.45
N PHE A 281 1.88 -7.10 -24.29
CA PHE A 281 2.86 -6.60 -25.26
C PHE A 281 4.05 -7.53 -25.42
N VAL A 282 4.66 -7.97 -24.30
CA VAL A 282 5.79 -8.91 -24.33
C VAL A 282 5.38 -10.23 -25.01
N LYS A 283 4.22 -10.79 -24.64
CA LYS A 283 3.66 -12.01 -25.26
C LYS A 283 3.49 -11.85 -26.77
N LYS A 284 3.00 -10.70 -27.23
CA LYS A 284 2.84 -10.40 -28.67
C LYS A 284 4.19 -10.35 -29.39
N LYS A 285 5.25 -9.87 -28.74
CA LYS A 285 6.59 -9.72 -29.34
C LYS A 285 7.38 -11.01 -29.41
N THR A 286 7.28 -11.88 -28.40
CA THR A 286 8.16 -13.04 -28.28
C THR A 286 7.43 -14.38 -28.33
N GLY A 287 6.10 -14.39 -28.26
CA GLY A 287 5.33 -15.62 -28.03
C GLY A 287 5.57 -16.24 -26.65
N GLN A 288 6.27 -15.55 -25.75
CA GLN A 288 6.59 -16.02 -24.41
C GLN A 288 5.31 -16.34 -23.65
N LYS A 289 5.27 -17.56 -23.08
CA LYS A 289 4.22 -17.99 -22.17
C LYS A 289 4.68 -17.71 -20.75
N PHE A 290 3.86 -17.01 -19.99
CA PHE A 290 4.13 -16.70 -18.59
C PHE A 290 3.54 -17.79 -17.70
N ASN A 291 4.39 -18.61 -17.07
CA ASN A 291 3.98 -19.67 -16.14
C ASN A 291 3.92 -19.17 -14.68
N TRP A 292 3.53 -17.92 -14.42
CA TRP A 292 3.42 -17.36 -13.04
C TRP A 292 2.02 -17.46 -12.53
N HIS A 293 1.67 -16.90 -11.36
CA HIS A 293 0.69 -17.51 -10.46
C HIS A 293 -0.38 -16.62 -9.75
N THR A 294 -0.76 -15.44 -10.26
CA THR A 294 -1.55 -14.43 -9.50
C THR A 294 -2.56 -13.63 -10.34
N ARG A 295 -3.58 -13.01 -9.75
CA ARG A 295 -4.35 -11.92 -10.40
C ARG A 295 -4.04 -10.54 -9.81
N HIS A 296 -3.15 -10.50 -8.81
CA HIS A 296 -2.87 -9.27 -8.08
C HIS A 296 -1.90 -8.38 -8.86
N ASN A 297 -2.32 -7.15 -9.20
CA ASN A 297 -1.52 -6.21 -10.01
C ASN A 297 -0.09 -6.00 -9.48
N CYS A 298 0.10 -5.92 -8.15
CA CYS A 298 1.44 -5.73 -7.58
C CYS A 298 2.39 -6.93 -7.85
N ASP A 299 1.88 -8.15 -7.96
CA ASP A 299 2.72 -9.32 -8.24
C ASP A 299 3.13 -9.39 -9.71
N ILE A 300 2.20 -9.03 -10.60
CA ILE A 300 2.47 -8.90 -12.03
C ILE A 300 3.51 -7.80 -12.24
N CYS A 301 3.34 -6.66 -11.56
CA CYS A 301 4.32 -5.58 -11.52
C CYS A 301 5.69 -6.07 -11.04
N ARG A 302 5.75 -6.79 -9.91
CA ARG A 302 7.01 -7.40 -9.41
C ARG A 302 7.67 -8.26 -10.49
N THR A 303 6.90 -9.16 -11.09
CA THR A 303 7.36 -10.05 -12.16
C THR A 303 7.99 -9.28 -13.31
N ILE A 304 7.32 -8.23 -13.81
CA ILE A 304 7.82 -7.38 -14.90
C ILE A 304 9.22 -6.83 -14.58
N PHE A 305 9.46 -6.39 -13.34
CA PHE A 305 10.74 -5.81 -12.95
C PHE A 305 11.82 -6.83 -12.59
N THR A 306 11.44 -8.04 -12.16
CA THR A 306 12.39 -9.06 -11.67
C THR A 306 12.73 -10.13 -12.69
N ASP A 307 11.84 -10.40 -13.66
CA ASP A 307 12.14 -11.33 -14.75
C ASP A 307 13.12 -10.69 -15.74
N LYS A 308 14.33 -11.26 -15.79
CA LYS A 308 15.43 -10.75 -16.62
C LYS A 308 15.14 -10.82 -18.12
N SER A 309 14.16 -11.61 -18.56
CA SER A 309 13.76 -11.69 -19.97
C SER A 309 12.90 -10.51 -20.40
N ILE A 310 12.12 -9.90 -19.49
CA ILE A 310 11.10 -8.92 -19.84
C ILE A 310 11.69 -7.54 -20.14
N LEU A 311 12.50 -7.00 -19.23
CA LEU A 311 13.01 -5.62 -19.37
C LEU A 311 13.82 -5.36 -20.64
N PRO A 312 14.68 -6.27 -21.14
CA PRO A 312 15.34 -6.09 -22.44
C PRO A 312 14.36 -5.92 -23.60
N ILE A 313 13.32 -6.76 -23.66
CA ILE A 313 12.29 -6.69 -24.72
C ILE A 313 11.60 -5.32 -24.71
N LEU A 314 11.26 -4.82 -23.52
CA LEU A 314 10.61 -3.52 -23.37
C LEU A 314 11.53 -2.38 -23.80
N ARG A 315 12.83 -2.45 -23.50
CA ARG A 315 13.83 -1.46 -23.91
C ARG A 315 14.04 -1.45 -25.43
N ASP A 316 14.19 -2.62 -26.04
CA ASP A 316 14.43 -2.75 -27.48
C ASP A 316 13.21 -2.28 -28.31
N ASN A 317 12.02 -2.27 -27.71
CA ASN A 317 10.77 -1.84 -28.35
C ASN A 317 10.18 -0.57 -27.72
N VAL A 318 11.00 0.25 -27.03
CA VAL A 318 10.50 1.36 -26.20
C VAL A 318 9.66 2.37 -26.98
N PHE A 319 9.98 2.67 -28.24
CA PHE A 319 9.22 3.63 -29.04
C PHE A 319 7.78 3.18 -29.31
N GLU A 320 7.59 1.88 -29.59
CA GLU A 320 6.26 1.29 -29.77
C GLU A 320 5.53 1.19 -28.43
N ALA A 321 6.22 0.70 -27.40
CA ALA A 321 5.67 0.49 -26.06
C ALA A 321 5.23 1.79 -25.38
N ALA A 322 5.98 2.88 -25.55
CA ALA A 322 5.78 4.13 -24.81
C ALA A 322 4.68 5.04 -25.36
N SER A 323 4.35 4.92 -26.65
CA SER A 323 3.54 5.92 -27.36
C SER A 323 2.14 6.10 -26.76
N MET A 324 1.40 5.00 -26.57
CA MET A 324 0.05 5.05 -26.00
C MET A 324 0.04 5.41 -24.50
N PRO A 325 0.89 4.81 -23.64
CA PRO A 325 1.01 5.22 -22.25
C PRO A 325 1.29 6.72 -22.05
N LEU A 326 2.22 7.28 -22.82
CA LEU A 326 2.57 8.70 -22.69
C LEU A 326 1.41 9.61 -23.12
N LEU A 327 0.68 9.24 -24.18
CA LEU A 327 -0.52 9.97 -24.61
C LEU A 327 -1.61 9.95 -23.54
N PHE A 328 -1.94 8.76 -23.02
CA PHE A 328 -2.96 8.62 -21.97
C PHE A 328 -2.56 9.31 -20.68
N TYR A 329 -1.28 9.27 -20.33
CA TYR A 329 -0.76 10.01 -19.19
C TYR A 329 -0.94 11.52 -19.37
N HIS A 330 -0.58 12.05 -20.55
CA HIS A 330 -0.75 13.48 -20.84
C HIS A 330 -2.20 13.93 -20.69
N CYS A 331 -3.16 13.12 -21.16
CA CYS A 331 -4.59 13.39 -20.99
C CYS A 331 -5.05 13.36 -19.52
N LYS A 332 -4.46 12.50 -18.69
CA LYS A 332 -4.83 12.34 -17.26
C LYS A 332 -4.15 13.37 -16.35
N ALA A 333 -2.88 13.70 -16.59
CA ALA A 333 -2.03 14.46 -15.67
C ALA A 333 -2.57 15.85 -15.34
N LYS A 334 -2.98 16.60 -16.36
CA LYS A 334 -3.52 17.95 -16.15
C LYS A 334 -4.80 17.92 -15.30
N THR A 335 -5.75 17.07 -15.68
CA THR A 335 -7.04 16.91 -14.98
C THR A 335 -6.83 16.48 -13.54
N GLU A 336 -5.91 15.54 -13.30
CA GLU A 336 -5.65 15.04 -11.95
C GLU A 336 -4.96 16.09 -11.07
N ASN A 337 -4.04 16.88 -11.62
CA ASN A 337 -3.41 18.00 -10.90
C ASN A 337 -4.43 19.08 -10.55
N GLU A 338 -5.33 19.43 -11.47
CA GLU A 338 -6.42 20.35 -11.19
C GLU A 338 -7.36 19.82 -10.10
N ARG A 339 -7.70 18.53 -10.14
CA ARG A 339 -8.55 17.88 -9.13
C ARG A 339 -7.90 17.92 -7.74
N ARG A 340 -6.59 17.69 -7.64
CA ARG A 340 -5.86 17.64 -6.36
C ARG A 340 -5.63 19.02 -5.74
N THR A 341 -5.66 20.09 -6.54
CA THR A 341 -5.35 21.47 -6.09
C THR A 341 -6.59 22.33 -5.86
N LYS A 342 -7.74 21.98 -6.44
CA LYS A 342 -9.00 22.75 -6.34
C LYS A 342 -9.90 22.39 -5.14
N GLN A 343 -9.49 21.44 -4.29
CA GLN A 343 -10.18 21.04 -3.04
C GLN A 343 -9.33 21.45 -1.83
#